data_AF-A0A349UKR8-F1
#
_entry.id   AF-A0A349UKR8-F1
#
_cell.length_a   1.000
_cell.length_b   1.000
_cell.length_c   1.000
_cell.angle_alpha   90.00
_cell.angle_beta   90.00
_cell.angle_gamma   90.00
#
_symmetry.space_group_name_H-M   'P 1'
#
loop_
_entity.id
_entity.type
_entity.pdbx_description
1 polymer ?
#
loop_
_entity_poly.entity_id
_entity_poly.type
_entity_poly.pdbx_seq_one_letter_code
_entity_poly.pdbx_strand_id
1 'polypeptide(L)'
;GFVVFGLSEQLAYTADQLEISLPFFRDHHEDIRRYVSDLVVLDYDEITQPATMPRGPSKIGGKSSMAFCEDAISAAQNGLIDAIVTAPISKASWHLAGHRKYPGHTELLAEKCKSRNVAMMFVSPRLRVVLATIHTSLMGIRDLLTIGCVFNPIDLADR
;
A
#
# COMPACT_ATOMS: atom_id res chain seq x y z
N GLY A 1 -0.71 12.16 13.76
CA GLY A 1 -1.98 11.89 13.07
C GLY A 1 -1.78 10.90 11.95
N PHE A 2 -2.88 10.37 11.41
CA PHE A 2 -2.89 9.52 10.23
C PHE A 2 -3.50 10.28 9.05
N VAL A 3 -2.99 9.98 7.87
CA VAL A 3 -3.53 10.47 6.60
C VAL A 3 -3.93 9.24 5.79
N VAL A 4 -5.19 9.19 5.37
CA VAL A 4 -5.77 8.10 4.58
C VAL A 4 -5.98 8.59 3.17
N PHE A 5 -5.27 7.99 2.22
CA PHE A 5 -5.53 8.17 0.79
C PHE A 5 -6.66 7.21 0.41
N GLY A 6 -7.86 7.76 0.19
CA GLY A 6 -9.02 6.92 -0.04
C GLY A 6 -10.32 7.70 -0.16
N LEU A 7 -11.39 7.00 -0.49
CA LEU A 7 -12.68 7.63 -0.72
C LEU A 7 -13.42 7.85 0.60
N SER A 8 -13.76 9.10 0.89
CA SER A 8 -14.34 9.49 2.18
C SER A 8 -15.73 8.90 2.40
N GLU A 9 -16.56 8.84 1.35
CA GLU A 9 -17.90 8.26 1.41
C GLU A 9 -17.87 6.76 1.75
N GLN A 10 -16.95 6.00 1.16
CA GLN A 10 -16.81 4.56 1.40
C GLN A 10 -16.30 4.30 2.81
N LEU A 11 -15.41 5.14 3.32
CA LEU A 11 -14.92 5.05 4.70
C LEU A 11 -16.04 5.31 5.70
N ALA A 12 -16.79 6.41 5.52
CA ALA A 12 -17.92 6.76 6.36
C ALA A 12 -19.01 5.67 6.33
N TYR A 13 -19.40 5.22 5.12
CA TYR A 13 -20.37 4.13 4.96
C TYR A 13 -19.92 2.85 5.67
N THR A 14 -18.64 2.49 5.58
CA THR A 14 -18.10 1.29 6.25
C THR A 14 -18.10 1.46 7.76
N ALA A 15 -17.76 2.64 8.28
CA ALA A 15 -17.81 2.93 9.70
C ALA A 15 -19.25 2.83 10.26
N ASP A 16 -20.23 3.35 9.51
CA ASP A 16 -21.65 3.25 9.84
C ASP A 16 -22.12 1.78 9.88
N GLN A 17 -21.75 0.97 8.89
CA GLN A 17 -22.09 -0.46 8.87
C GLN A 17 -21.47 -1.26 10.03
N LEU A 18 -20.35 -0.79 10.57
CA LEU A 18 -19.67 -1.42 11.72
C LEU A 18 -20.07 -0.79 13.06
N GLU A 19 -20.96 0.20 13.06
CA GLU A 19 -21.37 0.97 14.25
C GLU A 19 -20.17 1.62 14.97
N ILE A 20 -19.16 2.06 14.20
CA ILE A 20 -17.95 2.71 14.71
C ILE A 20 -18.06 4.23 14.52
N SER A 21 -17.92 4.98 15.62
CA SER A 21 -17.76 6.43 15.54
C SER A 21 -16.34 6.77 15.06
N LEU A 22 -16.22 7.28 13.84
CA LEU A 22 -14.95 7.62 13.21
C LEU A 22 -14.94 9.09 12.74
N PRO A 23 -14.65 10.06 13.63
CA PRO A 23 -14.47 11.44 13.23
C PRO A 23 -13.16 11.59 12.42
N PHE A 24 -13.24 12.22 11.25
CA PHE A 24 -12.09 12.56 10.43
C PHE A 24 -12.28 13.92 9.76
N PHE A 25 -11.16 14.57 9.43
CA PHE A 25 -11.17 15.71 8.53
C PHE A 25 -11.09 15.22 7.09
N ARG A 26 -11.83 15.86 6.19
CA ARG A 26 -11.72 15.62 4.75
C ARG A 26 -10.91 16.74 4.12
N ASP A 27 -10.01 16.39 3.22
CA ASP A 27 -9.29 17.32 2.35
C ASP A 27 -9.18 16.71 0.94
N HIS A 28 -8.82 17.51 -0.06
CA HIS A 28 -8.63 17.02 -1.42
C HIS A 28 -7.29 16.31 -1.57
N HIS A 29 -7.25 15.22 -2.35
CA HIS A 29 -6.02 14.46 -2.58
C HIS A 29 -4.91 15.26 -3.27
N GLU A 30 -5.24 16.35 -3.98
CA GLU A 30 -4.27 17.24 -4.61
C GLU A 30 -3.58 18.18 -3.60
N ASP A 31 -4.23 18.44 -2.45
CA ASP A 31 -3.79 19.41 -1.44
C ASP A 31 -2.97 18.77 -0.30
N ILE A 32 -2.10 17.84 -0.66
CA ILE A 32 -1.27 17.09 0.30
C ILE A 32 -0.33 18.03 1.04
N ARG A 33 -0.41 18.00 2.37
CA ARG A 33 0.49 18.73 3.26
C ARG A 33 0.75 17.94 4.54
N ARG A 34 1.60 18.45 5.41
CA ARG A 34 1.70 17.90 6.77
C ARG A 34 0.48 18.30 7.58
N TYR A 35 -0.20 17.30 8.12
CA TYR A 35 -1.38 17.47 8.95
C TYR A 35 -1.03 17.30 10.43
N VAL A 36 -1.64 18.12 11.28
CA VAL A 36 -1.51 18.05 12.75
C VAL A 36 -2.69 17.30 13.39
N SER A 37 -3.79 17.13 12.64
CA SER A 37 -5.00 16.43 13.09
C SER A 37 -4.80 14.93 13.31
N ASP A 38 -5.68 14.30 14.09
CA ASP A 38 -5.61 12.88 14.42
C ASP A 38 -5.85 11.97 13.21
N LEU A 39 -6.85 12.29 12.37
CA LEU A 39 -7.19 11.55 11.16
C LEU A 39 -7.66 12.50 10.05
N VAL A 40 -7.02 12.41 8.89
CA VAL A 40 -7.39 13.15 7.66
C VAL A 40 -7.61 12.15 6.54
N VAL A 41 -8.69 12.31 5.77
CA VAL A 41 -8.95 11.56 4.55
C VAL A 41 -8.72 12.48 3.37
N LEU A 42 -7.77 12.09 2.52
CA LEU A 42 -7.47 12.72 1.24
C LEU A 42 -8.36 12.08 0.18
N ASP A 43 -9.40 12.82 -0.20
CA ASP A 43 -10.50 12.32 -1.01
C ASP A 43 -10.32 12.58 -2.50
N TYR A 44 -10.86 11.66 -3.30
CA TYR A 44 -10.75 11.62 -4.75
C TYR A 44 -12.14 11.83 -5.35
N ASP A 45 -12.63 13.07 -5.27
CA ASP A 45 -13.99 13.46 -5.64
C ASP A 45 -14.33 13.15 -7.11
N GLU A 46 -13.32 13.09 -7.97
CA GLU A 46 -13.44 12.70 -9.36
C GLU A 46 -13.73 11.20 -9.56
N ILE A 47 -13.52 10.38 -8.53
CA ILE A 47 -13.80 8.95 -8.53
C ILE A 47 -15.19 8.72 -7.92
N THR A 48 -16.23 8.86 -8.74
CA THR A 48 -17.58 8.54 -8.30
C THR A 48 -17.81 7.02 -8.27
N GLN A 49 -18.11 6.49 -7.09
CA GLN A 49 -18.50 5.09 -6.89
C GLN A 49 -19.68 5.01 -5.91
N PRO A 50 -20.69 4.15 -6.16
CA PRO A 50 -21.75 3.92 -5.18
C PRO A 50 -21.16 3.45 -3.84
N ALA A 51 -21.73 3.90 -2.72
CA ALA A 51 -21.34 3.43 -1.40
C ALA A 51 -21.47 1.89 -1.28
N THR A 52 -22.51 1.32 -1.91
CA THR A 52 -22.70 -0.12 -2.03
C THR A 52 -22.05 -0.65 -3.31
N MET A 53 -20.80 -1.07 -3.20
CA MET A 53 -20.10 -1.75 -4.29
C MET A 53 -20.38 -3.26 -4.29
N PRO A 54 -20.56 -3.90 -5.46
CA PRO A 54 -20.55 -5.34 -5.56
C PRO A 54 -19.25 -5.92 -4.99
N ARG A 55 -19.35 -6.99 -4.20
CA ARG A 55 -18.17 -7.67 -3.67
C ARG A 55 -17.39 -8.31 -4.82
N GLY A 56 -16.10 -7.99 -4.93
CA GLY A 56 -15.19 -8.63 -5.87
C GLY A 56 -14.27 -7.65 -6.60
N PRO A 57 -13.35 -8.16 -7.44
CA PRO A 57 -12.45 -7.33 -8.21
C PRO A 57 -13.18 -6.45 -9.22
N SER A 58 -12.77 -5.19 -9.35
CA SER A 58 -13.35 -4.25 -10.31
C SER A 58 -12.29 -3.37 -10.94
N LYS A 59 -12.55 -2.91 -12.17
CA LYS A 59 -11.63 -1.99 -12.88
C LYS A 59 -11.49 -0.67 -12.13
N ILE A 60 -12.58 -0.14 -11.59
CA ILE A 60 -12.57 1.14 -10.87
C ILE A 60 -11.80 1.02 -9.55
N GLY A 61 -12.03 -0.03 -8.75
CA GLY A 61 -11.27 -0.25 -7.51
C GLY A 61 -9.78 -0.46 -7.78
N GLY A 62 -9.43 -1.04 -8.93
CA GLY A 62 -8.05 -1.16 -9.39
C GLY A 62 -7.40 0.19 -9.69
N LYS A 63 -8.12 1.08 -10.39
CA LYS A 63 -7.65 2.44 -10.67
C LYS A 63 -7.50 3.26 -9.39
N SER A 64 -8.52 3.24 -8.53
CA SER A 64 -8.54 3.99 -7.27
C SER A 64 -7.39 3.57 -6.36
N SER A 65 -7.26 2.27 -6.07
CA SER A 65 -6.19 1.78 -5.18
C SER A 65 -4.79 2.03 -5.74
N MET A 66 -4.60 2.03 -7.06
CA MET A 66 -3.33 2.42 -7.68
C MET A 66 -3.02 3.91 -7.42
N ALA A 67 -3.99 4.80 -7.68
CA ALA A 67 -3.83 6.23 -7.43
C ALA A 67 -3.48 6.52 -5.96
N PHE A 68 -4.18 5.88 -5.02
CA PHE A 68 -3.93 6.04 -3.58
C PHE A 68 -2.49 5.64 -3.22
N CYS A 69 -2.01 4.53 -3.79
CA CYS A 69 -0.64 4.09 -3.58
C CYS A 69 0.38 5.06 -4.19
N GLU A 70 0.14 5.54 -5.42
CA GLU A 70 1.05 6.46 -6.10
C GLU A 70 1.16 7.80 -5.37
N ASP A 71 0.06 8.35 -4.87
CA ASP A 71 0.05 9.61 -4.12
C ASP A 71 0.64 9.46 -2.72
N ALA A 72 0.37 8.34 -2.04
CA ALA A 72 1.02 8.05 -0.76
C ALA A 72 2.55 7.93 -0.92
N ILE A 73 3.02 7.30 -2.00
CA ILE A 73 4.45 7.21 -2.32
C ILE A 73 5.02 8.60 -2.60
N SER A 74 4.35 9.40 -3.43
CA SER A 74 4.75 10.77 -3.73
C SER A 74 4.83 11.63 -2.46
N ALA A 75 3.82 11.55 -1.59
CA ALA A 75 3.78 12.27 -0.32
C ALA A 75 4.96 11.90 0.60
N ALA A 76 5.29 10.60 0.70
CA ALA A 76 6.42 10.14 1.48
C ALA A 76 7.76 10.62 0.89
N GLN A 77 7.92 10.55 -0.43
CA GLN A 77 9.12 11.03 -1.12
C GLN A 77 9.34 12.53 -0.97
N ASN A 78 8.26 13.31 -0.88
CA ASN A 78 8.28 14.74 -0.65
C ASN A 78 8.35 15.12 0.85
N GLY A 79 8.46 14.15 1.76
CA GLY A 79 8.55 14.40 3.20
C GLY A 79 7.28 14.95 3.85
N LEU A 80 6.12 14.79 3.19
CA LEU A 80 4.82 15.23 3.69
C LEU A 80 4.21 14.23 4.69
N ILE A 81 4.62 12.96 4.61
CA ILE A 81 4.30 11.91 5.58
C ILE A 81 5.59 11.16 5.95
N ASP A 82 5.63 10.61 7.17
CA ASP A 82 6.84 9.97 7.70
C ASP A 82 6.96 8.48 7.30
N ALA A 83 5.84 7.82 7.03
CA ALA A 83 5.78 6.41 6.65
C ALA A 83 4.47 6.08 5.91
N ILE A 84 4.47 4.95 5.21
CA ILE A 84 3.29 4.40 4.52
C ILE A 84 2.89 3.09 5.18
N VAL A 85 1.60 2.97 5.49
CA VAL A 85 0.95 1.71 5.86
C VAL A 85 -0.03 1.36 4.76
N THR A 86 0.09 0.17 4.18
CA THR A 86 -0.77 -0.27 3.08
C THR A 86 -1.88 -1.20 3.58
N ALA A 87 -3.13 -0.86 3.23
CA ALA A 87 -4.24 -1.80 3.34
C ALA A 87 -4.14 -2.86 2.23
N PRO A 88 -4.81 -4.04 2.37
CA PRO A 88 -4.80 -5.05 1.31
C PRO A 88 -5.36 -4.54 -0.01
N ILE A 89 -4.75 -4.96 -1.14
CA ILE A 89 -5.24 -4.67 -2.50
C ILE A 89 -5.69 -5.93 -3.24
N SER A 90 -6.51 -5.73 -4.27
CA SER A 90 -6.90 -6.79 -5.21
C SER A 90 -6.01 -6.77 -6.45
N LYS A 91 -5.09 -7.73 -6.55
CA LYS A 91 -4.21 -7.91 -7.74
C LYS A 91 -5.03 -8.07 -9.03
N ALA A 92 -6.15 -8.78 -8.95
CA ALA A 92 -7.09 -8.91 -10.07
C ALA A 92 -7.67 -7.55 -10.50
N SER A 93 -7.98 -6.66 -9.54
CA SER A 93 -8.45 -5.31 -9.85
C SER A 93 -7.37 -4.46 -10.53
N TRP A 94 -6.12 -4.54 -10.05
CA TRP A 94 -4.97 -3.89 -10.72
C TRP A 94 -4.79 -4.39 -12.15
N HIS A 95 -4.93 -5.70 -12.38
CA HIS A 95 -4.86 -6.28 -13.73
C HIS A 95 -6.00 -5.77 -14.63
N LEU A 96 -7.23 -5.67 -14.12
CA LEU A 96 -8.39 -5.12 -14.83
C LEU A 96 -8.21 -3.62 -15.16
N ALA A 97 -7.52 -2.89 -14.29
CA ALA A 97 -7.18 -1.48 -14.48
C ALA A 97 -6.00 -1.24 -15.44
N GLY A 98 -5.28 -2.29 -15.86
CA GLY A 98 -4.16 -2.21 -16.79
C GLY A 98 -2.77 -2.28 -16.14
N HIS A 99 -2.69 -2.44 -14.82
CA HIS A 99 -1.45 -2.44 -14.05
C HIS A 99 -0.86 -3.84 -13.85
N ARG A 100 -0.82 -4.66 -14.91
CA ARG A 100 -0.37 -6.06 -14.85
C ARG A 100 1.09 -6.26 -14.48
N LYS A 101 1.91 -5.20 -14.60
CA LYS A 101 3.34 -5.28 -14.29
C LYS A 101 3.63 -5.39 -12.78
N TYR A 102 2.68 -5.00 -11.93
CA TYR A 102 2.86 -5.01 -10.49
C TYR A 102 2.14 -6.22 -9.87
N PRO A 103 2.88 -7.23 -9.38
CA PRO A 103 2.28 -8.34 -8.66
C PRO A 103 1.85 -7.94 -7.24
N GLY A 104 2.31 -6.81 -6.69
CA GLY A 104 1.86 -6.26 -5.42
C GLY A 104 2.52 -4.93 -5.05
N HIS A 105 2.33 -4.52 -3.79
CA HIS A 105 2.87 -3.26 -3.25
C HIS A 105 4.39 -3.20 -3.30
N THR A 106 5.07 -4.30 -2.98
CA THR A 106 6.53 -4.34 -2.86
C THR A 106 7.19 -3.93 -4.17
N GLU A 107 6.71 -4.43 -5.30
CA GLU A 107 7.26 -4.13 -6.62
C GLU A 107 6.94 -2.71 -7.07
N LEU A 108 5.72 -2.22 -6.79
CA LEU A 108 5.35 -0.82 -7.04
C LEU A 108 6.26 0.14 -6.25
N LEU A 109 6.42 -0.11 -4.94
CA LEU A 109 7.27 0.69 -4.06
C LEU A 109 8.73 0.65 -4.49
N ALA A 110 9.26 -0.54 -4.80
CA ALA A 110 10.64 -0.70 -5.25
C ALA A 110 10.90 0.12 -6.53
N GLU A 111 10.00 0.05 -7.52
CA GLU A 111 10.12 0.79 -8.78
C GLU A 111 10.06 2.30 -8.52
N LYS A 112 9.04 2.78 -7.81
CA LYS A 112 8.81 4.21 -7.58
C LYS A 112 9.89 4.85 -6.70
N CYS A 113 10.40 4.12 -5.71
CA CYS A 113 11.51 4.57 -4.87
C CYS A 113 12.89 4.34 -5.50
N LYS A 114 12.96 3.78 -6.72
CA LYS A 114 14.22 3.41 -7.40
C LYS A 114 15.12 2.55 -6.50
N SER A 115 14.52 1.74 -5.65
CA SER A 115 15.26 0.92 -4.69
C SER A 115 15.77 -0.33 -5.38
N ARG A 116 17.09 -0.54 -5.33
CA ARG A 116 17.75 -1.73 -5.89
C ARG A 116 17.61 -2.95 -4.98
N ASN A 117 17.50 -2.71 -3.67
CA ASN A 117 17.45 -3.76 -2.67
C ASN A 117 16.19 -3.55 -1.81
N VAL A 118 15.31 -4.54 -1.82
CA VAL A 118 14.14 -4.61 -0.94
C VAL A 118 14.13 -5.97 -0.27
N ALA A 119 13.70 -6.01 0.98
CA ALA A 119 13.52 -7.25 1.73
C ALA A 119 12.12 -7.28 2.33
N MET A 120 11.51 -8.46 2.30
CA MET A 120 10.28 -8.70 3.05
C MET A 120 10.68 -9.19 4.45
N MET A 121 10.12 -8.54 5.47
CA MET A 121 10.36 -8.90 6.86
C MET A 121 9.05 -8.99 7.63
N PHE A 122 8.92 -10.02 8.45
CA PHE A 122 7.87 -10.15 9.46
C PHE A 122 8.44 -9.77 10.83
N VAL A 123 7.74 -8.89 11.54
CA VAL A 123 8.16 -8.37 12.84
C VAL A 123 7.10 -8.68 13.87
N SER A 124 7.53 -9.21 15.01
CA SER A 124 6.72 -9.40 16.22
C SER A 124 7.57 -9.06 17.45
N PRO A 125 6.97 -8.87 18.64
CA PRO A 125 7.74 -8.59 19.86
C PRO A 125 8.78 -9.68 20.21
N ARG A 126 8.58 -10.92 19.78
CA ARG A 126 9.45 -12.06 20.14
C ARG A 126 10.39 -12.50 19.02
N LEU A 127 10.08 -12.16 17.77
CA LEU A 127 10.78 -12.67 16.60
C LEU A 127 10.72 -11.69 15.43
N ARG A 128 11.86 -11.52 14.77
CA ARG A 128 11.99 -10.84 13.47
C ARG A 128 12.49 -11.85 12.45
N VAL A 129 11.80 -11.95 11.30
CA VAL A 129 12.14 -12.89 10.23
C VAL A 129 12.24 -12.13 8.92
N VAL A 130 13.45 -12.00 8.39
CA VAL A 130 13.68 -11.48 7.04
C VAL A 130 13.79 -12.65 6.05
N LEU A 131 13.19 -12.50 4.87
CA LEU A 131 13.13 -13.56 3.88
C LEU A 131 14.22 -13.42 2.83
N ALA A 132 15.01 -14.48 2.62
CA ALA A 132 15.98 -14.57 1.51
C ALA A 132 15.29 -14.71 0.15
N THR A 133 14.20 -15.48 0.10
CA THR A 133 13.35 -15.67 -1.07
C THR A 133 11.89 -15.49 -0.69
N ILE A 134 11.08 -14.99 -1.63
CA ILE A 134 9.65 -14.69 -1.42
C ILE A 134 8.76 -15.64 -2.23
N HIS A 135 7.95 -15.13 -3.16
CA HIS A 135 6.99 -15.89 -3.96
C HIS A 135 7.67 -16.74 -5.05
N THR A 136 8.29 -17.86 -4.67
CA THR A 136 8.86 -18.86 -5.60
C THR A 136 8.38 -20.27 -5.26
N SER A 137 8.46 -21.19 -6.23
CA SER A 137 8.13 -22.59 -6.00
C SER A 137 9.21 -23.24 -5.13
N LEU A 138 8.82 -24.21 -4.30
CA LEU A 138 9.76 -24.90 -3.40
C LEU A 138 10.95 -25.50 -4.16
N MET A 139 10.68 -26.16 -5.29
CA MET A 139 11.73 -26.75 -6.13
C MET A 139 12.56 -25.71 -6.90
N GLY A 140 12.04 -24.49 -7.10
CA GLY A 140 12.78 -23.39 -7.74
C GLY A 140 13.74 -22.67 -6.80
N ILE A 141 13.62 -22.87 -5.47
CA ILE A 141 14.50 -22.20 -4.49
C ILE A 141 15.97 -22.55 -4.74
N ARG A 142 16.27 -23.81 -5.07
CA ARG A 142 17.65 -24.28 -5.28
C ARG A 142 18.40 -23.51 -6.36
N ASP A 143 17.69 -22.94 -7.32
CA ASP A 143 18.27 -22.21 -8.45
C ASP A 143 18.47 -20.71 -8.13
N LEU A 144 17.94 -20.22 -7.00
CA LEU A 144 17.95 -18.81 -6.59
C LEU A 144 18.94 -18.50 -5.46
N LEU A 145 19.31 -19.51 -4.66
CA LEU A 145 20.16 -19.34 -3.48
C LEU A 145 21.62 -19.07 -3.85
N THR A 146 21.93 -17.79 -3.97
CA THR A 146 23.31 -17.27 -4.11
C THR A 146 23.75 -16.57 -2.83
N ILE A 147 25.06 -16.30 -2.69
CA ILE A 147 25.59 -15.50 -1.56
C ILE A 147 24.87 -14.17 -1.48
N GLY A 148 24.71 -13.46 -2.61
CA GLY A 148 24.01 -12.17 -2.64
C GLY A 148 22.54 -12.25 -2.22
N CYS A 149 21.82 -13.32 -2.63
CA CYS A 149 20.43 -13.56 -2.24
C CYS A 149 20.27 -13.68 -0.71
N VAL A 150 21.24 -14.27 -0.02
CA VAL A 150 21.21 -14.44 1.44
C VAL A 150 21.79 -13.21 2.15
N PHE A 151 22.87 -12.64 1.64
CA PHE A 151 23.56 -11.52 2.27
C PHE A 151 22.75 -10.23 2.24
N ASN A 152 22.11 -9.89 1.12
CA ASN A 152 21.42 -8.61 0.98
C ASN A 152 20.30 -8.41 2.01
N PRO A 153 19.42 -9.39 2.29
CA PRO A 153 18.39 -9.24 3.31
C PRO A 153 18.95 -9.17 4.73
N ILE A 154 20.09 -9.82 5.00
CA ILE A 154 20.79 -9.72 6.29
C ILE A 154 21.32 -8.30 6.49
N ASP A 155 22.05 -7.76 5.51
CA ASP A 155 22.59 -6.39 5.56
C ASP A 155 21.47 -5.34 5.68
N LEU A 156 20.34 -5.54 5.00
CA LEU A 156 19.18 -4.64 5.15
C LEU A 156 18.52 -4.71 6.54
N ALA A 157 18.52 -5.87 7.19
CA ALA A 157 17.88 -6.06 8.49
C ALA A 157 18.78 -5.67 9.69
N ASP A 158 20.08 -5.56 9.46
CA ASP A 158 21.09 -5.19 10.49
C ASP A 158 21.28 -3.68 10.65
N ARG A 159 20.88 -2.89 9.64
CA ARG A 159 20.89 -1.42 9.65
C ARG A 159 19.75 -0.83 10.49
#